data_AF-A0A4P6BLV3-F1
#
_entry.id   AF-A0A4P6BLV3-F1
#
_cell.length_a   1.000
_cell.length_b   1.000
_cell.length_c   1.000
_cell.angle_alpha   90.00
_cell.angle_beta   90.00
_cell.angle_gamma   90.00
#
_symmetry.space_group_name_H-M   'P 1'
#
loop_
_entity.id
_entity.type
_entity.pdbx_description
1 polymer ?
#
loop_
_entity_poly.entity_id
_entity_poly.type
_entity_poly.pdbx_seq_one_letter_code
_entity_poly.pdbx_strand_id
1 'polypeptide(L)' 'MTRHAADRVEIRGGKNPKKLGNKVARRLQGMLRVGVKPNERLGVKVPVEDGLVAICVPSLFGGWDVVTVIREEEKTG' A
#
# COMPACT_ATOMS: atom_id res chain seq x y z
N MET A 1 2.33 9.19 -1.20
CA MET A 1 1.66 8.63 0.01
C MET A 1 0.83 9.74 0.61
N THR A 2 -0.45 9.51 0.84
CA THR A 2 -1.35 10.53 1.41
C THR A 2 -1.08 10.75 2.90
N ARG A 3 -1.48 11.91 3.45
CA ARG A 3 -1.42 12.16 4.90
C ARG A 3 -2.22 11.11 5.67
N HIS A 4 -3.42 10.80 5.21
CA HIS A 4 -4.26 9.75 5.78
C HIS A 4 -3.54 8.40 5.86
N ALA A 5 -2.84 7.98 4.81
CA ALA A 5 -2.09 6.72 4.83
C ALA A 5 -0.94 6.73 5.86
N ALA A 6 -0.26 7.87 6.03
CA ALA A 6 0.79 8.01 7.04
C ALA A 6 0.23 7.86 8.46
N ASP A 7 -0.88 8.55 8.77
CA ASP A 7 -1.55 8.48 10.07
C ASP A 7 -1.99 7.03 10.37
N ARG A 8 -2.49 6.31 9.36
CA ARG A 8 -2.92 4.92 9.46
C ARG A 8 -1.76 3.93 9.73
N VAL A 9 -0.54 4.26 9.33
CA VAL A 9 0.66 3.46 9.65
C VAL A 9 1.05 3.66 11.11
N GLU A 10 1.07 4.91 11.56
CA GLU A 10 1.46 5.29 12.92
C GLU A 10 0.49 4.70 13.96
N ILE A 11 -0.82 4.84 13.74
CA ILE A 11 -1.87 4.24 14.58
C ILE A 11 -1.71 2.72 14.71
N ARG A 12 -1.19 2.04 13.68
CA ARG A 12 -1.08 0.56 13.66
C ARG A 12 0.28 0.04 14.10
N GLY A 13 1.13 0.91 14.63
CA GLY A 13 2.45 0.55 15.16
C GLY A 13 3.51 0.31 14.08
N GLY A 14 3.28 0.78 12.85
CA GLY A 14 4.26 0.65 11.76
C GLY A 14 5.47 1.54 12.00
N LYS A 15 6.67 1.02 11.75
CA LYS A 15 7.93 1.77 11.94
C LYS A 15 8.21 2.67 10.74
N ASN A 16 8.53 3.95 11.01
CA ASN A 16 9.02 4.93 10.02
C ASN A 16 8.12 5.12 8.77
N PRO A 17 6.97 5.82 8.88
CA PRO A 17 6.08 6.12 7.75
C PRO A 17 6.80 6.79 6.57
N LYS A 18 7.77 7.66 6.84
CA LYS A 18 8.58 8.35 5.81
C LYS A 18 9.35 7.37 4.90
N LYS A 19 9.82 6.23 5.44
CA LYS A 19 10.54 5.20 4.67
C LYS A 19 9.60 4.20 4.00
N LEU A 20 8.35 4.10 4.46
CA LEU A 20 7.37 3.16 3.94
C LEU A 20 7.03 3.43 2.46
N GLY A 21 6.89 4.71 2.07
CA GLY A 21 6.55 5.08 0.70
C GLY A 21 7.52 4.50 -0.35
N ASN A 22 8.83 4.61 -0.11
CA ASN A 22 9.85 4.09 -1.03
C ASN A 22 9.83 2.55 -1.09
N LYS A 23 9.59 1.88 0.04
CA LYS A 23 9.46 0.42 0.09
C LYS A 23 8.24 -0.05 -0.71
N VAL A 24 7.09 0.61 -0.51
CA VAL A 24 5.85 0.32 -1.23
C VAL A 24 6.05 0.54 -2.73
N ALA A 25 6.65 1.65 -3.16
CA ALA A 25 6.90 1.94 -4.56
C ALA A 25 7.74 0.85 -5.24
N ARG A 26 8.86 0.44 -4.61
CA ARG A 26 9.74 -0.60 -5.14
C ARG A 26 9.02 -1.95 -5.26
N ARG A 27 8.25 -2.32 -4.26
CA ARG A 27 7.51 -3.59 -4.23
C ARG A 27 6.37 -3.59 -5.24
N LEU A 28 5.61 -2.51 -5.33
CA LEU A 28 4.56 -2.32 -6.32
C LEU A 28 5.09 -2.46 -7.74
N GLN A 29 6.22 -1.82 -8.05
CA GLN A 29 6.86 -1.97 -9.36
C GLN A 29 7.22 -3.43 -9.66
N GLY A 30 7.77 -4.16 -8.67
CA GLY A 30 8.04 -5.60 -8.82
C GLY A 30 6.78 -6.41 -9.09
N MET A 31 5.71 -6.16 -8.34
CA MET A 31 4.41 -6.83 -8.50
C MET A 31 3.79 -6.58 -9.88
N LEU A 32 3.83 -5.34 -10.36
CA LEU A 32 3.31 -4.99 -11.68
C LEU A 32 4.13 -5.65 -12.80
N ARG A 33 5.46 -5.74 -12.66
CA ARG A 33 6.33 -6.41 -13.65
C ARG A 33 6.04 -7.90 -13.79
N VAL A 34 5.62 -8.57 -12.72
CA VAL A 34 5.23 -9.99 -12.76
C VAL A 34 3.76 -10.21 -13.09
N GLY A 35 3.04 -9.14 -13.47
CA GLY A 35 1.67 -9.23 -13.98
C GLY A 35 0.57 -9.20 -12.92
N VAL A 36 0.85 -8.76 -11.68
CA VAL A 36 -0.22 -8.54 -10.69
C VAL A 36 -1.21 -7.52 -11.25
N LYS A 37 -2.47 -7.91 -11.32
CA LYS A 37 -3.55 -7.05 -11.80
C LYS A 37 -4.20 -6.31 -10.63
N PRO A 38 -4.53 -5.02 -10.79
CA PRO A 38 -5.39 -4.32 -9.86
C PRO A 38 -6.75 -5.01 -9.75
N ASN A 39 -7.43 -4.83 -8.61
CA ASN A 39 -8.82 -5.27 -8.46
C ASN A 39 -9.80 -4.39 -9.26
N GLU A 40 -11.09 -4.68 -9.17
CA GLU A 40 -12.17 -3.94 -9.87
C GLU A 40 -12.21 -2.44 -9.54
N ARG A 41 -11.63 -2.02 -8.41
CA ARG A 41 -11.51 -0.62 -7.99
C ARG A 41 -10.13 -0.03 -8.30
N LEU A 42 -9.37 -0.66 -9.19
CA LEU A 42 -8.00 -0.29 -9.57
C LEU A 42 -7.00 -0.34 -8.39
N GLY A 43 -7.34 -1.02 -7.31
CA GLY A 43 -6.51 -1.14 -6.12
C GLY A 43 -5.54 -2.32 -6.21
N VAL A 44 -4.28 -2.07 -5.87
CA VAL A 44 -3.25 -3.10 -5.65
C VAL A 44 -2.93 -3.17 -4.16
N LYS A 45 -3.08 -4.36 -3.57
CA LYS A 45 -2.62 -4.64 -2.21
C LYS A 45 -1.12 -4.92 -2.26
N VAL A 46 -0.33 -4.10 -1.57
CA VAL A 46 1.13 -4.23 -1.49
C VAL A 46 1.50 -4.60 -0.06
N PRO A 47 1.88 -5.86 0.20
CA PRO A 47 2.34 -6.27 1.53
C PRO A 47 3.54 -5.44 1.97
N VAL A 48 3.56 -5.01 3.21
CA VAL A 48 4.69 -4.31 3.83
C VAL A 48 5.10 -5.06 5.11
N GLU A 49 6.03 -4.49 5.88
CA GLU A 49 6.51 -5.09 7.13
C GLU A 49 5.42 -5.11 8.22
N ASP A 50 5.63 -5.92 9.25
CA ASP A 50 4.79 -5.98 10.47
C ASP A 50 3.32 -6.36 10.22
N GLY A 51 3.03 -7.16 9.18
CA GLY A 51 1.68 -7.61 8.83
C GLY A 51 0.78 -6.50 8.27
N LEU A 52 1.39 -5.37 7.88
CA LEU A 52 0.68 -4.27 7.26
C LEU A 52 0.58 -4.49 5.74
N VAL A 53 -0.48 -3.94 5.14
CA VAL A 53 -0.72 -3.96 3.69
C VAL A 53 -1.07 -2.55 3.24
N ALA A 54 -0.31 -2.02 2.29
CA ALA A 54 -0.60 -0.75 1.65
C ALA A 54 -1.60 -0.95 0.50
N ILE A 55 -2.58 -0.05 0.39
CA ILE A 55 -3.50 -0.03 -0.75
C ILE A 55 -3.03 1.06 -1.71
N CYS A 56 -2.64 0.65 -2.91
CA CYS A 56 -2.16 1.53 -3.96
C CYS A 56 -3.19 1.67 -5.09
N VAL A 57 -3.42 2.89 -5.57
CA VAL A 57 -4.29 3.17 -6.72
C VAL A 57 -3.55 4.04 -7.74
N PRO A 58 -3.91 4.01 -9.03
CA PRO A 58 -3.36 4.93 -10.02
C PRO A 58 -3.58 6.39 -9.60
N SER A 59 -2.54 7.20 -9.71
CA SER A 59 -2.66 8.64 -9.50
C SER A 59 -3.15 9.35 -10.75
N LEU A 60 -3.95 10.41 -10.59
CA LEU A 60 -4.38 11.27 -11.70
C LEU A 60 -3.21 11.98 -12.40
N PHE A 61 -2.08 12.17 -11.70
CA PHE A 61 -0.88 12.81 -12.24
C PHE A 61 0.18 11.80 -12.71
N GLY A 62 -0.21 10.53 -12.87
CA GLY A 62 0.68 9.45 -13.22
C GLY A 62 1.39 8.83 -12.01
N GLY A 63 1.74 7.54 -12.15
CA GLY A 63 2.26 6.75 -11.03
C GLY A 63 1.15 6.23 -10.12
N TRP A 64 1.47 6.08 -8.83
CA TRP A 64 0.62 5.38 -7.87
C TRP A 64 0.57 6.09 -6.53
N ASP A 65 -0.64 6.22 -5.98
CA ASP A 65 -0.89 6.78 -4.66
C ASP A 65 -1.16 5.68 -3.64
N VAL A 66 -0.47 5.76 -2.50
CA VAL A 66 -0.82 4.98 -1.31
C VAL A 66 -1.94 5.71 -0.59
N VAL A 67 -3.17 5.18 -0.70
CA VAL A 67 -4.38 5.83 -0.17
C VAL A 67 -4.66 5.44 1.27
N THR A 68 -4.30 4.22 1.67
CA THR A 68 -4.42 3.76 3.06
C THR A 68 -3.46 2.60 3.32
N VAL A 69 -3.27 2.28 4.60
CA VAL A 69 -2.58 1.08 5.07
C VAL A 69 -3.53 0.34 5.98
N ILE A 70 -3.56 -0.98 5.91
CA ILE A 70 -4.39 -1.88 6.72
C ILE A 70 -3.52 -2.95 7.39
N ARG A 71 -4.04 -3.64 8.41
CA ARG A 71 -3.53 -4.98 8.76
C ARG A 71 -4.29 -5.97 7.90
N GLU A 72 -3.60 -7.01 7.45
CA GLU A 72 -4.28 -8.17 6.89
C GLU A 72 -4.89 -8.94 8.07
N GLU A 73 -6.05 -8.48 8.54
CA GLU A 73 -6.90 -9.32 9.37
C GLU A 73 -7.51 -10.38 8.45
N GLU A 74 -7.39 -11.63 8.89
CA GLU A 74 -7.85 -12.84 8.20
C GLU A 74 -9.25 -12.63 7.61
N LYS A 75 -9.46 -13.21 6.43
CA LYS A 75 -10.81 -13.34 5.87
C LYS A 75 -11.74 -13.90 6.95
N THR A 76 -12.65 -13.07 7.44
CA THR A 76 -13.87 -13.57 8.06
C THR A 76 -14.99 -13.41 7.04
N GLY A 77 -15.40 -14.54 6.43
CA GLY A 77 -16.62 -14.66 5.61
C GLY A 77 -16.44 -14.35 4.14
#